data_AF-A0A3N5Y3D0-F1
#
_entry.id   AF-A0A3N5Y3D0-F1
#
_cell.length_a   1.000
_cell.length_b   1.000
_cell.length_c   1.000
_cell.angle_alpha   90.00
_cell.angle_beta   90.00
_cell.angle_gamma   90.00
#
_symmetry.space_group_name_H-M   'P 1'
#
loop_
_entity.id
_entity.type
_entity.pdbx_description
1 polymer ?
#
loop_
_entity_poly.entity_id
_entity_poly.type
_entity_poly.pdbx_seq_one_letter_code
_entity_poly.pdbx_strand_id
1 'polypeptide(L)'
;MKSLIPYQILENSKVIALVAIVISIITWWMDISGLVYECPYCRTQRTVIGVLGMMLLLPFIHYWLLKLVAIEIAGFGFVVAAFQHFRGWSKIWSNEFQFNATLWTDPTILSAIAMFMIMFLALVILSQQK
;
A
#
# COMPACT_ATOMS: atom_id res chain seq x y z
N MET A 1 1.30 9.70 -24.80
CA MET A 1 1.80 9.91 -23.42
C MET A 1 2.76 8.78 -23.12
N LYS A 2 4.05 9.04 -22.85
CA LYS A 2 4.97 7.96 -22.45
C LYS A 2 4.49 7.38 -21.12
N SER A 3 4.37 6.06 -21.03
CA SER A 3 4.05 5.40 -19.76
C SER A 3 5.15 5.70 -18.75
N LEU A 4 4.78 6.13 -17.55
CA LEU A 4 5.70 6.29 -16.41
C LEU A 4 6.29 4.94 -15.95
N ILE A 5 5.61 3.84 -16.27
CA ILE A 5 5.97 2.48 -15.89
C ILE A 5 6.49 1.70 -17.11
N PRO A 6 7.63 0.99 -17.00
CA PRO A 6 8.13 0.08 -18.03
C PRO A 6 7.10 -0.98 -18.43
N TYR A 7 7.04 -1.32 -19.72
CA TYR A 7 6.07 -2.30 -20.25
C TYR A 7 6.15 -3.66 -19.55
N GLN A 8 7.36 -4.11 -19.20
CA GLN A 8 7.61 -5.38 -18.51
C GLN A 8 6.87 -5.48 -17.16
N ILE A 9 6.67 -4.36 -16.47
CA ILE A 9 5.93 -4.32 -15.21
C ILE A 9 4.43 -4.52 -15.47
N LEU A 10 3.91 -3.94 -16.56
CA LEU A 10 2.50 -4.05 -16.93
C LEU A 10 2.15 -5.48 -17.37
N GLU A 11 3.05 -6.14 -18.08
CA GLU A 11 2.93 -7.56 -18.46
C GLU A 11 2.82 -8.48 -17.23
N ASN A 12 3.54 -8.15 -16.16
CA ASN A 12 3.53 -8.88 -14.89
C ASN A 12 2.51 -8.35 -13.86
N SER A 13 1.55 -7.51 -14.29
CA SER A 13 0.54 -6.90 -13.41
C SER A 13 -0.24 -7.92 -12.57
N LYS A 14 -0.55 -9.09 -13.13
CA LYS A 14 -1.22 -10.18 -12.39
C LYS A 14 -0.37 -10.73 -11.24
N VAL A 15 0.93 -10.87 -11.45
CA VAL A 15 1.87 -11.32 -10.41
C VAL A 15 1.96 -10.26 -9.31
N ILE A 16 2.07 -8.98 -9.71
CA ILE A 16 2.08 -7.84 -8.78
C ILE A 16 0.81 -7.83 -7.92
N ALA A 17 -0.35 -8.03 -8.54
CA ALA A 17 -1.63 -8.10 -7.87
C ALA A 17 -1.68 -9.26 -6.85
N LEU A 18 -1.26 -10.46 -7.26
CA LEU A 18 -1.20 -11.62 -6.36
C LEU A 18 -0.25 -11.40 -5.19
N VAL A 19 0.94 -10.83 -5.42
CA VAL A 19 1.88 -10.48 -4.36
C VAL A 19 1.27 -9.49 -3.37
N ALA A 20 0.60 -8.44 -3.85
CA ALA A 20 -0.06 -7.46 -2.99
C ALA A 20 -1.17 -8.10 -2.13
N ILE A 21 -1.98 -8.99 -2.72
CA ILE A 21 -3.02 -9.74 -2.00
C ILE A 21 -2.40 -10.64 -0.93
N VAL A 22 -1.34 -11.38 -1.27
CA VAL A 22 -0.64 -12.27 -0.32
C VAL A 22 -0.05 -11.46 0.84
N ILE A 23 0.58 -10.33 0.58
CA ILE A 23 1.09 -9.42 1.62
C ILE A 23 -0.05 -8.95 2.54
N SER A 24 -1.18 -8.53 1.96
CA SER A 24 -2.36 -8.10 2.72
C SER A 24 -2.90 -9.22 3.63
N ILE A 25 -3.03 -10.44 3.10
CA ILE A 25 -3.52 -11.60 3.86
C ILE A 25 -2.55 -11.96 5.00
N ILE A 26 -1.25 -12.04 4.72
CA ILE A 26 -0.24 -12.37 5.73
C ILE A 26 -0.23 -11.31 6.85
N THR A 27 -0.24 -10.04 6.49
CA THR A 27 -0.22 -8.95 7.48
C THR A 27 -1.54 -8.85 8.27
N TRP A 28 -2.68 -9.19 7.69
CA TRP A 28 -3.94 -9.35 8.44
C TRP A 28 -3.87 -10.54 9.39
N TRP A 29 -3.37 -11.68 8.94
CA TRP A 29 -3.18 -12.87 9.76
C TRP A 29 -2.32 -12.57 10.99
N MET A 30 -1.20 -11.85 10.81
CA MET A 30 -0.30 -11.46 11.91
C MET A 30 -0.99 -10.59 12.98
N ASP A 31 -1.95 -9.75 12.59
CA ASP A 31 -2.66 -8.87 13.53
C ASP A 31 -3.77 -9.58 14.27
N ILE A 32 -4.54 -10.42 13.58
CA ILE A 32 -5.60 -11.21 14.22
C ILE A 32 -5.01 -12.30 15.13
N SER A 33 -3.82 -12.81 14.80
CA SER A 33 -3.08 -13.76 15.65
C SER A 33 -2.33 -13.10 16.82
N GLY A 34 -2.35 -11.77 16.93
CA GLY A 34 -1.66 -11.04 18.00
C GLY A 34 -0.13 -11.02 17.88
N LEU A 35 0.43 -11.36 16.72
CA LEU A 35 1.88 -11.29 16.46
C LEU A 35 2.38 -9.84 16.30
N VAL A 36 1.48 -8.91 15.99
CA VAL A 36 1.75 -7.47 15.96
C VAL A 36 0.72 -6.72 16.79
N TYR A 37 1.12 -5.57 17.33
CA TYR A 37 0.21 -4.71 18.08
C TYR A 37 -0.90 -4.15 17.19
N GLU A 38 -2.04 -3.85 17.81
CA GLU A 38 -3.18 -3.28 17.09
C GLU A 38 -2.87 -1.85 16.64
N CYS A 39 -2.85 -1.66 15.33
CA CYS A 39 -2.49 -0.39 14.70
C CYS A 39 -3.58 0.02 13.70
N PRO A 40 -4.39 1.07 13.97
CA PRO A 40 -5.47 1.48 13.07
C PRO A 40 -4.94 1.94 11.71
N TYR A 41 -3.82 2.68 11.69
CA TYR A 41 -3.16 3.09 10.44
C TYR A 41 -2.72 1.88 9.60
N CYS A 42 -2.14 0.87 10.25
CA CYS A 42 -1.66 -0.34 9.61
C CYS A 42 -2.83 -1.21 9.10
N ARG A 43 -3.95 -1.29 9.85
CA ARG A 43 -5.20 -1.96 9.41
C ARG A 43 -5.77 -1.32 8.14
N THR A 44 -5.76 0.00 8.06
CA THR A 44 -6.15 0.71 6.84
C THR A 44 -5.19 0.44 5.69
N GLN A 45 -3.88 0.57 5.91
CA GLN A 45 -2.87 0.38 4.86
C GLN A 45 -2.94 -1.02 4.23
N ARG A 46 -2.94 -2.07 5.05
CA ARG A 46 -2.98 -3.45 4.55
C ARG A 46 -4.28 -3.77 3.80
N THR A 47 -5.40 -3.18 4.23
CA THR A 47 -6.69 -3.31 3.54
C THR A 47 -6.65 -2.62 2.19
N VAL A 48 -6.14 -1.39 2.13
CA VAL A 48 -5.99 -0.66 0.86
C VAL A 48 -5.09 -1.41 -0.12
N ILE A 49 -3.95 -1.95 0.34
CA ILE A 49 -3.05 -2.75 -0.50
C ILE A 49 -3.79 -3.98 -1.07
N GLY A 50 -4.52 -4.71 -0.22
CA GLY A 50 -5.30 -5.88 -0.65
C GLY A 50 -6.39 -5.53 -1.66
N VAL A 51 -7.14 -4.45 -1.39
CA VAL A 51 -8.21 -3.96 -2.28
C VAL A 51 -7.65 -3.52 -3.63
N LEU A 52 -6.59 -2.72 -3.66
CA LEU A 52 -5.94 -2.32 -4.92
C LEU A 52 -5.38 -3.52 -5.68
N GLY A 53 -4.80 -4.50 -4.97
CA GLY A 53 -4.38 -5.77 -5.55
C GLY A 53 -5.55 -6.53 -6.22
N MET A 54 -6.69 -6.64 -5.54
CA MET A 54 -7.90 -7.25 -6.11
C MET A 54 -8.43 -6.47 -7.32
N MET A 55 -8.46 -5.14 -7.25
CA MET A 55 -8.90 -4.29 -8.37
C MET A 55 -8.05 -4.50 -9.61
N LEU A 56 -6.73 -4.69 -9.46
CA LEU A 56 -5.81 -4.92 -10.57
C LEU A 56 -6.08 -6.25 -11.31
N LEU A 57 -6.74 -7.23 -10.68
CA LEU A 57 -7.14 -8.49 -11.31
C LEU A 57 -8.45 -8.38 -12.12
N LEU A 58 -9.20 -7.27 -12.00
CA LEU A 58 -10.46 -7.10 -12.72
C LEU A 58 -10.19 -6.95 -14.23
N PRO A 59 -10.85 -7.74 -15.10
CA PRO A 59 -10.61 -7.68 -16.55
C PRO A 59 -11.04 -6.35 -17.18
N PHE A 60 -11.81 -5.54 -16.44
CA PHE A 60 -12.38 -4.28 -16.86
C PHE A 60 -11.79 -3.06 -16.09
N ILE A 61 -10.68 -3.25 -15.37
CA ILE A 61 -9.97 -2.19 -14.62
C ILE A 61 -9.51 -1.01 -15.50
N HIS A 62 -9.44 -1.21 -16.82
CA HIS A 62 -9.10 -0.17 -17.79
C HIS A 62 -10.18 0.92 -17.93
N TYR A 63 -11.43 0.69 -17.49
CA TYR A 63 -12.49 1.71 -17.55
C TYR A 63 -12.26 2.86 -16.57
N TRP A 64 -12.59 4.08 -17.01
CA TRP A 64 -12.34 5.33 -16.28
C TRP A 64 -12.94 5.34 -14.87
N LEU A 65 -14.16 4.83 -14.69
CA LEU A 65 -14.83 4.84 -13.39
C LEU A 65 -14.10 3.99 -12.34
N LEU A 66 -13.58 2.81 -12.73
CA LEU A 66 -12.80 1.98 -11.83
C LEU A 66 -11.44 2.58 -11.52
N LYS A 67 -10.83 3.29 -12.48
CA LYS A 67 -9.62 4.06 -12.22
C LYS A 67 -9.88 5.19 -11.22
N LEU A 68 -11.02 5.87 -11.28
CA LEU A 68 -11.40 6.86 -10.28
C LEU A 68 -11.57 6.24 -8.89
N VAL A 69 -12.29 5.11 -8.79
CA VAL A 69 -12.44 4.38 -7.52
C VAL A 69 -11.07 3.95 -6.97
N ALA A 70 -10.18 3.48 -7.84
CA ALA A 70 -8.82 3.10 -7.45
C ALA A 70 -8.02 4.30 -6.93
N ILE A 71 -8.14 5.46 -7.58
CA ILE A 71 -7.49 6.71 -7.14
C ILE A 71 -8.00 7.12 -5.76
N GLU A 72 -9.31 7.09 -5.52
CA GLU A 72 -9.88 7.44 -4.20
C GLU A 72 -9.36 6.52 -3.09
N ILE A 73 -9.39 5.21 -3.33
CA ILE A 73 -8.90 4.19 -2.39
C ILE A 73 -7.39 4.37 -2.13
N ALA A 74 -6.61 4.56 -3.19
CA ALA A 74 -5.17 4.79 -3.08
C ALA A 74 -4.85 6.11 -2.38
N GLY A 75 -5.57 7.18 -2.70
CA GLY A 75 -5.41 8.51 -2.10
C GLY A 75 -5.65 8.45 -0.60
N PHE A 76 -6.76 7.85 -0.16
CA PHE A 76 -7.04 7.64 1.25
C PHE A 76 -5.94 6.84 1.96
N GLY A 77 -5.57 5.67 1.41
CA GLY A 77 -4.53 4.84 2.01
C GLY A 77 -3.16 5.52 2.06
N PHE A 78 -2.80 6.28 1.03
CA PHE A 78 -1.56 7.03 0.97
C PHE A 78 -1.54 8.14 2.02
N VAL A 79 -2.62 8.90 2.19
CA VAL A 79 -2.72 9.93 3.24
C VAL A 79 -2.58 9.32 4.64
N VAL A 80 -3.24 8.20 4.89
CA VAL A 80 -3.15 7.47 6.17
C VAL A 80 -1.71 7.02 6.45
N ALA A 81 -1.03 6.50 5.43
CA ALA A 81 0.36 6.07 5.52
C ALA A 81 1.33 7.25 5.69
N ALA A 82 1.13 8.33 4.93
CA ALA A 82 1.90 9.56 5.06
C ALA A 82 1.75 10.19 6.44
N PHE A 83 0.55 10.17 7.02
CA PHE A 83 0.32 10.68 8.36
C PHE A 83 1.05 9.85 9.44
N GLN A 84 1.00 8.52 9.33
CA GLN A 84 1.78 7.64 10.22
C GLN A 84 3.29 7.87 10.05
N HIS A 85 3.78 7.99 8.82
CA HIS A 85 5.18 8.22 8.53
C HIS A 85 5.65 9.58 9.07
N PHE A 86 4.84 10.62 8.89
CA PHE A 86 5.11 11.95 9.40
C PHE A 86 5.13 12.01 10.93
N ARG A 87 4.33 11.18 11.62
CA ARG A 87 4.46 11.03 13.09
C ARG A 87 5.83 10.48 13.49
N GLY A 88 6.39 9.56 12.72
CA GLY A 88 7.76 9.09 12.91
C GLY A 88 8.77 10.23 12.79
N TRP A 89 8.67 11.02 11.71
CA TRP A 89 9.47 12.23 11.54
C TRP A 89 9.30 13.21 12.69
N SER A 90 8.07 13.51 13.10
CA SER A 90 7.77 14.40 14.22
C SER A 90 8.49 13.99 15.50
N LYS A 91 8.58 12.68 15.79
CA LYS A 91 9.32 12.16 16.95
C LYS A 91 10.83 12.33 16.81
N ILE A 92 11.37 12.24 15.59
CA ILE A 92 12.80 12.49 15.32
C ILE A 92 13.13 13.94 15.68
N TRP A 93 12.29 14.88 15.25
CA TRP A 93 12.49 16.31 15.53
C TRP A 93 12.29 16.68 17.00
N SER A 94 11.46 15.94 17.76
CA SER A 94 11.28 16.16 19.20
C SER A 94 12.33 15.48 20.08
N ASN A 95 13.31 14.78 19.51
CA ASN A 95 14.27 13.92 20.23
C ASN A 95 13.61 12.79 21.05
N GLU A 96 12.38 12.40 20.71
CA GLU A 96 11.63 11.30 21.35
C GLU A 96 11.63 10.03 20.49
N PHE A 97 12.36 10.04 19.38
CA PHE A 97 12.40 8.90 18.47
C PHE A 97 13.18 7.74 19.07
N GLN A 98 12.51 6.60 19.14
CA GLN A 98 13.13 5.32 19.41
C GLN A 98 12.56 4.33 18.40
N PHE A 99 13.45 3.60 17.73
CA PHE A 99 13.03 2.44 16.96
C PHE A 99 12.38 1.41 17.89
N ASN A 100 11.38 0.71 17.39
CA ASN A 100 10.91 -0.48 18.06
C ASN A 100 12.06 -1.49 18.26
N ALA A 101 11.98 -2.29 19.34
CA ALA A 101 12.95 -3.36 19.63
C ALA A 101 13.13 -4.33 18.44
N THR A 102 12.09 -4.47 17.61
CA THR A 102 12.14 -5.15 16.31
C THR A 102 11.89 -4.17 15.17
N LEU A 103 12.90 -3.98 14.32
CA LEU A 103 12.85 -3.02 13.21
C LEU A 103 11.71 -3.33 12.20
N TRP A 104 11.39 -4.61 12.04
CA TRP A 104 10.33 -5.09 11.12
C TRP A 104 8.91 -4.85 11.65
N THR A 105 8.74 -4.37 12.89
CA THR A 105 7.45 -3.90 13.43
C THR A 105 7.41 -2.38 13.62
N ASP A 106 8.46 -1.67 13.19
CA ASP A 106 8.55 -0.22 13.37
C ASP A 106 7.49 0.50 12.52
N PRO A 107 6.59 1.28 13.14
CA PRO A 107 5.53 1.95 12.40
C PRO A 107 6.04 2.96 11.37
N THR A 108 7.20 3.58 11.55
CA THR A 108 7.74 4.59 10.63
C THR A 108 8.24 3.94 9.34
N ILE A 109 8.91 2.80 9.47
CA ILE A 109 9.41 2.01 8.35
C ILE A 109 8.25 1.37 7.60
N LEU A 110 7.32 0.71 8.31
CA LEU A 110 6.18 0.04 7.69
C LEU A 110 5.31 1.03 6.91
N SER A 111 5.07 2.23 7.45
CA SER A 111 4.31 3.25 6.72
C SER A 111 5.01 3.74 5.46
N ALA A 112 6.34 3.84 5.45
CA ALA A 112 7.09 4.23 4.25
C ALA A 112 6.95 3.18 3.14
N ILE A 113 7.08 1.90 3.50
CA ILE A 113 6.88 0.78 2.57
C ILE A 113 5.43 0.75 2.07
N ALA A 114 4.46 0.95 2.96
CA ALA A 114 3.04 1.01 2.60
C ALA A 114 2.74 2.17 1.62
N MET A 115 3.27 3.36 1.86
CA MET A 115 3.13 4.51 0.93
C MET A 115 3.63 4.14 -0.46
N PHE A 116 4.83 3.54 -0.54
CA PHE A 116 5.41 3.11 -1.81
C PHE A 116 4.54 2.07 -2.52
N MET A 117 4.11 1.03 -1.81
CA MET A 117 3.24 -0.02 -2.36
C MET A 117 1.91 0.52 -2.88
N ILE A 118 1.23 1.37 -2.10
CA ILE A 118 -0.05 1.97 -2.47
C ILE A 118 0.11 2.85 -3.72
N MET A 119 1.13 3.70 -3.75
CA MET A 119 1.42 4.56 -4.90
C MET A 119 1.75 3.73 -6.14
N PHE A 120 2.59 2.70 -5.99
CA PHE A 120 2.95 1.81 -7.09
C PHE A 120 1.75 1.07 -7.67
N LEU A 121 0.89 0.48 -6.82
CA LEU A 121 -0.34 -0.19 -7.26
C LEU A 121 -1.27 0.77 -7.99
N ALA A 122 -1.44 1.99 -7.49
CA ALA A 122 -2.24 3.01 -8.15
C ALA A 122 -1.70 3.32 -9.56
N LEU A 123 -0.38 3.53 -9.69
CA LEU A 123 0.23 3.78 -10.99
C LEU A 123 0.05 2.60 -11.95
N VAL A 124 0.25 1.36 -11.50
CA VAL A 124 0.05 0.16 -12.33
C VAL A 124 -1.39 0.06 -12.81
N ILE A 125 -2.38 0.33 -11.94
CA ILE A 125 -3.81 0.36 -12.30
C ILE A 125 -4.09 1.44 -13.35
N LEU A 126 -3.58 2.65 -13.16
CA LEU A 126 -3.80 3.77 -14.08
C LEU A 126 -3.15 3.53 -15.45
N SER A 127 -2.02 2.84 -15.46
CA SER A 127 -1.28 2.45 -16.67
C SER A 127 -1.90 1.29 -17.44
N GLN A 128 -2.89 0.55 -16.89
CA GLN A 128 -3.58 -0.50 -17.64
C GLN A 128 -4.28 0.09 -18.87
N GLN A 129 -3.85 -0.34 -20.05
CA GLN A 129 -4.50 -0.08 -21.33
C GLN A 129 -5.08 -1.42 -21.80
N LYS A 130 -6.24 -1.34 -22.44
CA LYS A 130 -7.07 -2.48 -22.88
C LYS A 130 -6.31 -3.74 -23.26
#